data_AF-A0A9W9FFT8-F1
#
_entry.id   AF-A0A9W9FFT8-F1
#
_cell.length_a   1.000
_cell.length_b   1.000
_cell.length_c   1.000
_cell.angle_alpha   90.00
_cell.angle_beta   90.00
_cell.angle_gamma   90.00
#
_symmetry.space_group_name_H-M   'P 1'
#
loop_
_entity.id
_entity.type
_entity.pdbx_description
1 polymer ?
#
loop_
_entity_poly.entity_id
_entity_poly.type
_entity_poly.pdbx_seq_one_letter_code
_entity_poly.pdbx_strand_id
1 'polypeptide(L)'
;MKTPLPFQEGEGWEYGLQKHVFQPRGIKEMSMIPSHEVRKKLTFMNNRGPDGTLGPRDHSLRAPLIVDLDNEADVGRIFNSGGAGIFAKPQEYCSEYPENFIKRHPLTLVSEILAVLLNDGTCPKTGSQLLRGETVKEMFTNQIPQFPSYSRQGIPAAKPDLTNPIPEMYAVSGDPPQGWGLMFMLGNGGATGRSTGTAHWAGLPNLWWWAGREKGVAGMVCTQILPFKDVNVLGLWVAVESEVYKALGDGSRITT
;
A
#
# COMPACT_ATOMS: atom_id res chain seq x y z
N MET A 1 -13.40 13.70 -26.58
CA MET A 1 -12.39 12.63 -26.66
C MET A 1 -12.67 11.68 -25.50
N LYS A 2 -13.38 10.56 -25.72
CA LYS A 2 -13.71 9.59 -24.68
C LYS A 2 -12.49 8.72 -24.46
N THR A 3 -11.89 8.75 -23.27
CA THR A 3 -10.84 7.82 -22.87
C THR A 3 -11.43 6.41 -22.92
N PRO A 4 -10.89 5.49 -23.73
CA PRO A 4 -11.37 4.12 -23.71
C PRO A 4 -10.83 3.49 -22.42
N LEU A 5 -11.70 3.36 -21.40
CA LEU A 5 -11.48 2.36 -20.37
C LEU A 5 -11.67 1.01 -21.06
N PRO A 6 -10.65 0.15 -21.15
CA PRO A 6 -10.82 -1.19 -21.69
C PRO A 6 -11.57 -2.02 -20.64
N PHE A 7 -12.89 -1.95 -20.66
CA PHE A 7 -13.78 -2.90 -20.00
C PHE A 7 -14.97 -3.11 -20.94
N GLN A 8 -15.15 -4.34 -21.44
CA GLN A 8 -16.40 -4.74 -22.08
C GLN A 8 -17.42 -5.17 -21.01
N GLU A 9 -18.69 -4.97 -21.34
CA GLU A 9 -19.88 -5.11 -20.49
C GLU A 9 -20.01 -6.51 -19.86
N GLY A 10 -20.19 -6.56 -18.53
CA GLY A 10 -20.69 -7.76 -17.84
C GLY A 10 -20.12 -8.05 -16.44
N GLU A 11 -18.92 -7.59 -16.09
CA GLU A 11 -18.26 -8.00 -14.85
C GLU A 11 -17.62 -6.78 -14.16
N GLY A 12 -18.11 -6.41 -12.97
CA GLY A 12 -17.70 -5.19 -12.26
C GLY A 12 -16.22 -5.17 -11.86
N TRP A 13 -15.75 -4.01 -11.37
CA TRP A 13 -14.35 -3.78 -10.95
C TRP A 13 -13.76 -4.88 -10.05
N GLU A 14 -14.55 -5.38 -9.10
CA GLU A 14 -14.16 -6.49 -8.21
C GLU A 14 -13.75 -7.75 -9.01
N TYR A 15 -14.50 -8.10 -10.05
CA TYR A 15 -14.21 -9.27 -10.85
C TYR A 15 -12.87 -9.15 -11.59
N GLY A 16 -12.60 -7.97 -12.17
CA GLY A 16 -11.33 -7.71 -12.84
C GLY A 16 -10.14 -7.88 -11.90
N LEU A 17 -10.27 -7.39 -10.66
CA LEU A 17 -9.25 -7.57 -9.63
C LEU A 17 -9.11 -9.04 -9.20
N GLN A 18 -10.22 -9.76 -8.98
CA GLN A 18 -10.18 -11.18 -8.64
C GLN A 18 -9.45 -11.99 -9.72
N LYS A 19 -9.84 -11.83 -10.98
CA LYS A 19 -9.32 -12.62 -12.10
C LYS A 19 -7.88 -12.29 -12.49
N HIS A 20 -7.56 -11.01 -12.64
CA HIS A 20 -6.28 -10.60 -13.21
C HIS A 20 -5.22 -10.31 -12.16
N VAL A 21 -5.66 -10.06 -10.92
CA VAL A 21 -4.78 -9.67 -9.84
C VAL A 21 -4.81 -10.81 -8.81
N PHE A 22 -5.88 -11.06 -8.05
CA PHE A 22 -5.85 -11.92 -6.84
C PHE A 22 -5.63 -13.42 -7.12
N GLN A 23 -6.41 -14.02 -8.01
CA GLN A 23 -6.36 -15.46 -8.30
C GLN A 23 -4.99 -15.95 -8.79
N PRO A 24 -4.27 -15.28 -9.72
CA PRO A 24 -2.92 -15.70 -10.14
C PRO A 24 -1.87 -15.77 -9.02
N ARG A 25 -2.15 -15.18 -7.84
CA ARG A 25 -1.27 -15.16 -6.68
C ARG A 25 -1.77 -16.03 -5.53
N GLY A 26 -2.91 -16.70 -5.71
CA GLY A 26 -3.55 -17.49 -4.66
C GLY A 26 -4.05 -16.64 -3.49
N ILE A 27 -4.29 -15.34 -3.69
CA ILE A 27 -4.93 -14.46 -2.71
C ILE A 27 -6.41 -14.79 -2.69
N LYS A 28 -6.96 -15.05 -1.50
CA LYS A 28 -8.31 -15.59 -1.34
C LYS A 28 -9.26 -14.67 -0.58
N GLU A 29 -8.72 -13.83 0.31
CA GLU A 29 -9.54 -13.04 1.22
C GLU A 29 -9.51 -11.53 0.91
N MET A 30 -8.76 -11.11 -0.11
CA MET A 30 -8.76 -9.72 -0.58
C MET A 30 -9.97 -9.42 -1.46
N SER A 31 -10.77 -8.42 -1.10
CA SER A 31 -11.99 -8.05 -1.83
C SER A 31 -12.47 -6.64 -1.47
N MET A 32 -13.26 -6.00 -2.35
CA MET A 32 -14.02 -4.79 -2.02
C MET A 32 -15.31 -5.05 -1.24
N ILE A 33 -15.82 -6.28 -1.27
CA ILE A 33 -17.02 -6.70 -0.54
C ILE A 33 -16.65 -7.97 0.25
N PRO A 34 -16.18 -7.82 1.50
CA PRO A 34 -15.71 -8.95 2.29
C PRO A 34 -16.79 -10.00 2.50
N SER A 35 -16.43 -11.28 2.34
CA SER A 35 -17.32 -12.42 2.61
C SER A 35 -17.68 -12.52 4.10
N HIS A 36 -18.70 -13.32 4.43
CA HIS A 36 -19.08 -13.59 5.83
C HIS A 36 -17.88 -14.02 6.69
N GLU A 37 -16.99 -14.86 6.16
CA GLU A 37 -15.81 -15.35 6.89
C GLU A 37 -14.75 -14.27 7.11
N VAL A 38 -14.55 -13.38 6.15
CA VAL A 38 -13.63 -12.24 6.31
C VAL A 38 -14.21 -11.25 7.32
N ARG A 39 -15.53 -10.98 7.26
CA ARG A 39 -16.23 -10.08 8.20
C ARG A 39 -16.05 -10.49 9.67
N LYS A 40 -16.04 -11.80 9.96
CA LYS A 40 -15.80 -12.34 11.31
C LYS A 40 -14.40 -12.06 11.86
N LYS A 41 -13.43 -11.77 10.99
CA LYS A 41 -12.01 -11.58 11.33
C LYS A 41 -11.58 -10.11 11.23
N LEU A 42 -12.51 -9.19 10.95
CA LEU A 42 -12.18 -7.78 10.76
C LEU A 42 -11.68 -7.13 12.06
N THR A 43 -10.54 -6.47 11.96
CA THR A 43 -10.06 -5.58 13.01
C THR A 43 -10.95 -4.35 13.10
N PHE A 44 -11.37 -3.98 14.32
CA PHE A 44 -12.17 -2.77 14.53
C PHE A 44 -11.40 -1.49 14.19
N MET A 45 -12.11 -0.50 13.67
CA MET A 45 -11.59 0.85 13.47
C MET A 45 -11.57 1.61 14.79
N ASN A 46 -10.50 2.36 15.05
CA ASN A 46 -10.32 3.12 16.28
C ASN A 46 -10.05 4.60 15.96
N ASN A 47 -10.36 5.45 16.92
CA ASN A 47 -10.04 6.87 16.92
C ASN A 47 -9.08 7.17 18.06
N ARG A 48 -8.02 7.94 17.81
CA ARG A 48 -7.21 8.55 18.85
C ARG A 48 -7.84 9.87 19.28
N GLY A 49 -8.18 9.94 20.57
CA GLY A 49 -8.70 11.16 21.20
C GLY A 49 -7.61 12.22 21.38
N PRO A 50 -7.99 13.48 21.66
CA PRO A 50 -7.04 14.56 21.98
C PRO A 50 -6.17 14.27 23.21
N ASP A 51 -6.65 13.43 24.13
CA ASP A 51 -5.93 12.96 25.32
C ASP A 51 -4.98 11.78 25.02
N GLY A 52 -4.90 11.35 23.76
CA GLY A 52 -4.07 10.25 23.30
C GLY A 52 -4.69 8.85 23.44
N THR A 53 -5.87 8.72 24.06
CA THR A 53 -6.53 7.42 24.26
C THR A 53 -7.13 6.88 22.96
N LEU A 54 -7.27 5.56 22.85
CA LEU A 54 -7.93 4.92 21.71
C LEU A 54 -9.36 4.53 22.08
N GLY A 55 -10.34 4.94 21.27
CA GLY A 55 -11.73 4.52 21.37
C GLY A 55 -12.23 3.88 20.07
N PRO A 56 -13.20 2.95 20.12
CA PRO A 56 -13.76 2.35 18.93
C PRO A 56 -14.56 3.38 18.10
N ARG A 57 -14.62 3.17 16.79
CA ARG A 57 -15.47 3.92 15.86
C ARG A 57 -15.98 3.04 14.73
N ASP A 58 -16.99 3.52 14.02
CA ASP A 58 -17.44 2.88 12.78
C ASP A 58 -16.38 2.96 11.67
N HIS A 59 -16.33 1.91 10.85
CA HIS A 59 -15.50 1.86 9.66
C HIS A 59 -15.99 2.87 8.61
N SER A 60 -15.08 3.67 8.04
CA SER A 60 -15.44 4.70 7.04
C SER A 60 -16.09 4.13 5.78
N LEU A 61 -15.77 2.89 5.41
CA LEU A 61 -16.44 2.13 4.35
C LEU A 61 -17.34 1.06 4.99
N ARG A 62 -18.43 1.47 5.62
CA ARG A 62 -19.33 0.57 6.35
C ARG A 62 -20.23 -0.25 5.42
N ALA A 63 -20.70 0.32 4.31
CA ALA A 63 -21.68 -0.32 3.44
C ALA A 63 -21.25 -1.74 2.95
N PRO A 64 -20.01 -1.96 2.48
CA PRO A 64 -19.57 -3.32 2.09
C PRO A 64 -19.51 -4.33 3.24
N LEU A 65 -19.49 -3.86 4.49
CA LEU A 65 -19.39 -4.70 5.69
C LEU A 65 -20.76 -5.17 6.21
N ILE A 66 -21.83 -4.47 5.85
CA ILE A 66 -23.18 -4.72 6.36
C ILE A 66 -24.19 -5.10 5.27
N VAL A 67 -23.82 -4.99 4.00
CA VAL A 67 -24.68 -5.41 2.89
C VAL A 67 -25.05 -6.89 3.03
N ASP A 68 -26.31 -7.20 2.72
CA ASP A 68 -26.78 -8.57 2.63
C ASP A 68 -26.10 -9.25 1.44
N LEU A 69 -25.25 -10.24 1.72
CA LEU A 69 -24.50 -10.95 0.69
C LEU A 69 -25.35 -11.96 -0.06
N ASP A 70 -26.51 -12.34 0.48
CA ASP A 70 -27.44 -13.27 -0.15
C ASP A 70 -28.41 -12.56 -1.12
N ASN A 71 -28.35 -11.23 -1.19
CA ASN A 71 -29.14 -10.40 -2.10
C ASN A 71 -28.27 -9.72 -3.17
N GLU A 72 -28.27 -10.27 -4.38
CA GLU A 72 -27.50 -9.76 -5.52
C GLU A 72 -27.82 -8.28 -5.85
N ALA A 73 -29.07 -7.85 -5.71
CA ALA A 73 -29.46 -6.47 -5.98
C ALA A 73 -28.87 -5.50 -4.96
N ASP A 74 -28.71 -5.93 -3.70
CA ASP A 74 -28.08 -5.13 -2.66
C ASP A 74 -26.56 -5.07 -2.83
N VAL A 75 -25.94 -6.21 -3.16
CA VAL A 75 -24.51 -6.27 -3.52
C VAL A 75 -24.22 -5.38 -4.73
N GLY A 76 -25.07 -5.41 -5.76
CA GLY A 76 -24.92 -4.61 -6.98
C GLY A 76 -25.00 -3.09 -6.78
N ARG A 77 -25.53 -2.63 -5.63
CA ARG A 77 -25.58 -1.19 -5.26
C ARG A 77 -24.31 -0.71 -4.57
N ILE A 78 -23.42 -1.61 -4.16
CA ILE A 78 -22.20 -1.23 -3.45
C ILE A 78 -21.20 -0.61 -4.42
N PHE A 79 -20.80 0.61 -4.12
CA PHE A 79 -19.80 1.32 -4.90
C PHE A 79 -18.39 0.79 -4.63
N ASN A 80 -17.77 0.23 -5.66
CA ASN A 80 -16.41 -0.29 -5.64
C ASN A 80 -15.37 0.84 -5.82
N SER A 81 -14.86 1.35 -4.71
CA SER A 81 -13.89 2.46 -4.71
C SER A 81 -12.46 1.96 -5.00
N GLY A 82 -11.96 2.20 -6.22
CA GLY A 82 -10.58 1.88 -6.61
C GLY A 82 -9.49 2.54 -5.74
N GLY A 83 -9.80 3.66 -5.09
CA GLY A 83 -8.84 4.41 -4.27
C GLY A 83 -8.76 4.01 -2.80
N ALA A 84 -9.78 3.31 -2.26
CA ALA A 84 -9.84 3.00 -0.82
C ALA A 84 -10.62 1.73 -0.46
N GLY A 85 -11.20 1.03 -1.44
CA GLY A 85 -12.24 0.03 -1.23
C GLY A 85 -11.78 -1.38 -0.84
N ILE A 86 -10.48 -1.68 -0.91
CA ILE A 86 -9.98 -3.03 -0.70
C ILE A 86 -9.81 -3.34 0.79
N PHE A 87 -10.38 -4.47 1.20
CA PHE A 87 -10.11 -5.13 2.47
C PHE A 87 -9.14 -6.28 2.22
N ALA A 88 -8.14 -6.41 3.09
CA ALA A 88 -7.11 -7.43 2.98
C ALA A 88 -6.48 -7.76 4.33
N LYS A 89 -5.92 -8.95 4.47
CA LYS A 89 -4.97 -9.25 5.54
C LYS A 89 -3.64 -8.55 5.28
N PRO A 90 -2.99 -7.97 6.31
CA PRO A 90 -1.63 -7.46 6.17
C PRO A 90 -0.64 -8.50 5.66
N GLN A 91 -0.89 -9.81 5.82
CA GLN A 91 -0.04 -10.88 5.29
C GLN A 91 -0.34 -11.28 3.85
N GLU A 92 -1.58 -11.08 3.36
CA GLU A 92 -1.87 -11.13 1.91
C GLU A 92 -1.44 -9.83 1.22
N TYR A 93 -1.25 -8.77 2.01
CA TYR A 93 -0.10 -7.91 1.80
C TYR A 93 1.17 -8.77 2.05
N CYS A 94 1.95 -8.67 3.13
CA CYS A 94 3.25 -9.28 3.47
C CYS A 94 3.27 -10.77 3.84
N SER A 95 3.46 -11.69 2.89
CA SER A 95 3.55 -13.15 3.17
C SER A 95 5.01 -13.63 3.25
N GLU A 96 5.28 -14.61 4.11
CA GLU A 96 6.56 -15.30 4.21
C GLU A 96 6.84 -16.23 3.01
N TYR A 97 8.13 -16.36 2.68
CA TYR A 97 8.66 -17.14 1.57
C TYR A 97 9.03 -18.58 2.02
N PRO A 98 8.84 -19.61 1.18
CA PRO A 98 9.38 -20.94 1.47
C PRO A 98 10.91 -20.92 1.52
N GLU A 99 11.48 -21.70 2.44
CA GLU A 99 12.90 -21.70 2.88
C GLU A 99 13.96 -21.73 1.75
N ASN A 100 13.60 -22.13 0.53
CA ASN A 100 14.54 -22.34 -0.57
C ASN A 100 14.58 -21.21 -1.62
N PHE A 101 13.77 -20.17 -1.49
CA PHE A 101 13.73 -19.08 -2.48
C PHE A 101 14.73 -17.94 -2.20
N ILE A 102 15.24 -17.86 -0.97
CA ILE A 102 16.19 -16.82 -0.56
C ILE A 102 17.63 -17.34 -0.71
N LYS A 103 18.15 -17.35 -1.94
CA LYS A 103 19.62 -17.35 -2.15
C LYS A 103 20.19 -15.93 -2.32
N ARG A 104 19.38 -14.88 -2.13
CA ARG A 104 19.82 -13.47 -2.10
C ARG A 104 19.15 -12.74 -0.93
N HIS A 105 19.88 -12.61 0.18
CA HIS A 105 19.61 -11.82 1.41
C HIS A 105 18.35 -12.15 2.27
N PRO A 106 18.51 -12.56 3.55
CA PRO A 106 17.42 -13.07 4.42
C PRO A 106 16.53 -12.02 5.13
N LEU A 107 16.14 -10.91 4.48
CA LEU A 107 15.34 -9.86 5.17
C LEU A 107 14.20 -9.23 4.34
N THR A 108 13.59 -9.96 3.43
CA THR A 108 12.46 -9.46 2.62
C THR A 108 11.12 -9.95 3.15
N LEU A 109 10.55 -9.22 4.11
CA LEU A 109 9.14 -9.33 4.51
C LEU A 109 8.31 -8.42 3.59
N VAL A 110 7.90 -8.94 2.43
CA VAL A 110 7.28 -8.12 1.39
C VAL A 110 5.92 -8.65 1.01
N SER A 111 5.00 -7.71 0.72
CA SER A 111 3.69 -8.10 0.24
C SER A 111 3.65 -8.74 -1.12
N GLU A 112 2.67 -9.59 -1.42
CA GLU A 112 2.53 -10.16 -2.77
C GLU A 112 2.47 -9.06 -3.84
N ILE A 113 1.83 -7.92 -3.54
CA ILE A 113 1.80 -6.76 -4.44
C ILE A 113 3.15 -6.03 -4.48
N LEU A 114 3.76 -5.74 -3.32
CA LEU A 114 5.05 -5.03 -3.29
C LEU A 114 6.18 -5.90 -3.85
N ALA A 115 6.09 -7.22 -3.71
CA ALA A 115 7.06 -8.19 -4.22
C ALA A 115 6.98 -8.27 -5.74
N VAL A 116 5.78 -8.18 -6.31
CA VAL A 116 5.59 -7.99 -7.76
C VAL A 116 6.27 -6.71 -8.23
N LEU A 117 6.18 -5.59 -7.48
CA LEU A 117 6.88 -4.35 -7.84
C LEU A 117 8.40 -4.46 -7.72
N LEU A 118 8.90 -5.22 -6.75
CA LEU A 118 10.34 -5.48 -6.60
C LEU A 118 10.88 -6.47 -7.64
N ASN A 119 10.03 -7.39 -8.12
CA ASN A 119 10.38 -8.48 -9.03
C ASN A 119 9.86 -8.25 -10.45
N ASP A 120 9.98 -7.01 -10.94
CA ASP A 120 9.69 -6.61 -12.33
C ASP A 120 8.33 -7.08 -12.86
N GLY A 121 7.32 -7.06 -12.00
CA GLY A 121 5.94 -7.35 -12.37
C GLY A 121 5.58 -8.83 -12.30
N THR A 122 6.48 -9.69 -11.83
CA THR A 122 6.26 -11.13 -11.69
C THR A 122 6.08 -11.53 -10.24
N CYS A 123 5.02 -12.30 -9.93
CA CYS A 123 4.84 -12.86 -8.60
C CYS A 123 5.94 -13.89 -8.33
N PRO A 124 6.79 -13.72 -7.29
CA PRO A 124 7.87 -14.66 -7.01
C PRO A 124 7.39 -16.03 -6.54
N LYS A 125 6.18 -16.12 -5.99
CA LYS A 125 5.59 -17.37 -5.48
C LYS A 125 4.99 -18.24 -6.58
N THR A 126 4.29 -17.63 -7.53
CA THR A 126 3.55 -18.37 -8.58
C THR A 126 4.20 -18.28 -9.95
N GLY A 127 5.19 -17.38 -10.15
CA GLY A 127 5.79 -17.09 -11.45
C GLY A 127 4.85 -16.35 -12.41
N SER A 128 3.64 -15.99 -11.98
CA SER A 128 2.68 -15.28 -12.82
C SER A 128 3.11 -13.84 -13.07
N GLN A 129 3.18 -13.43 -14.33
CA GLN A 129 3.47 -12.04 -14.71
C GLN A 129 2.17 -11.21 -14.69
N LEU A 130 2.12 -10.19 -13.83
CA LEU A 130 1.02 -9.23 -13.74
C LEU A 130 1.30 -7.98 -14.58
N LEU A 131 2.56 -7.53 -14.56
CA LEU A 131 3.03 -6.38 -15.32
C LEU A 131 4.32 -6.76 -16.04
N ARG A 132 4.58 -6.14 -17.19
CA ARG A 132 5.88 -6.28 -17.84
C ARG A 132 6.94 -5.49 -17.06
N GLY A 133 8.19 -5.94 -17.11
CA GLY A 133 9.29 -5.29 -16.38
C GLY A 133 9.47 -3.82 -16.78
N GLU A 134 9.28 -3.48 -18.05
CA GLU A 134 9.33 -2.08 -18.51
C GLU A 134 8.18 -1.23 -17.96
N THR A 135 7.00 -1.83 -17.73
CA THR A 135 5.88 -1.13 -17.09
C THR A 135 6.23 -0.83 -15.64
N VAL A 136 6.78 -1.80 -14.90
CA VAL A 136 7.22 -1.57 -13.52
C VAL A 136 8.35 -0.55 -13.47
N LYS A 137 9.30 -0.58 -14.41
CA LYS A 137 10.35 0.45 -14.51
C LYS A 137 9.75 1.85 -14.69
N GLU A 138 8.76 2.00 -15.58
CA GLU A 138 8.08 3.28 -15.80
C GLU A 138 7.32 3.76 -14.56
N MET A 139 6.71 2.86 -13.78
CA MET A 139 6.03 3.26 -12.54
C MET A 139 6.95 3.99 -11.56
N PHE A 140 8.25 3.67 -11.57
CA PHE A 140 9.26 4.25 -10.68
C PHE A 140 9.99 5.47 -11.28
N THR A 141 9.54 6.02 -12.40
CA THR A 141 10.06 7.29 -12.93
C THR A 141 9.21 8.46 -12.43
N ASN A 142 9.79 9.66 -12.31
CA ASN A 142 9.02 10.85 -11.96
C ASN A 142 8.16 11.29 -13.16
N GLN A 143 6.85 11.15 -13.03
CA GLN A 143 5.86 11.43 -14.08
C GLN A 143 5.53 12.92 -14.21
N ILE A 144 6.00 13.74 -13.27
CA ILE A 144 5.79 15.19 -13.23
C ILE A 144 7.11 15.93 -12.99
N PRO A 145 8.11 15.79 -13.88
CA PRO A 145 9.44 16.38 -13.70
C PRO A 145 9.43 17.92 -13.59
N GLN A 146 8.42 18.58 -14.15
CA GLN A 146 8.18 20.02 -14.02
C GLN A 146 7.76 20.45 -12.61
N PHE A 147 7.35 19.50 -11.75
CA PHE A 147 7.00 19.71 -10.34
C PHE A 147 7.88 18.84 -9.43
N PRO A 148 9.20 19.10 -9.38
CA PRO A 148 10.17 18.22 -8.73
C PRO A 148 9.99 18.09 -7.20
N SER A 149 9.22 18.99 -6.59
CA SER A 149 8.90 18.97 -5.15
C SER A 149 7.42 18.75 -4.87
N TYR A 150 6.66 18.17 -5.81
CA TYR A 150 5.22 17.94 -5.65
C TYR A 150 4.89 17.11 -4.41
N SER A 151 5.65 16.04 -4.15
CA SER A 151 5.40 15.15 -3.01
C SER A 151 5.77 15.74 -1.66
N ARG A 152 6.41 16.92 -1.66
CA ARG A 152 6.73 17.69 -0.45
C ARG A 152 5.62 18.64 -0.04
N GLN A 153 4.64 18.88 -0.92
CA GLN A 153 3.57 19.82 -0.66
C GLN A 153 2.73 19.36 0.54
N GLY A 154 2.36 20.33 1.38
CA GLY A 154 1.52 20.07 2.53
C GLY A 154 0.11 19.65 2.12
N ILE A 155 -0.47 18.73 2.88
CA ILE A 155 -1.85 18.27 2.71
C ILE A 155 -2.67 18.84 3.87
N PRO A 156 -3.63 19.76 3.60
CA PRO A 156 -4.50 20.28 4.63
C PRO A 156 -5.42 19.17 5.17
N ALA A 157 -5.88 19.35 6.41
CA ALA A 157 -6.85 18.45 7.01
C ALA A 157 -8.24 18.66 6.40
N ALA A 158 -8.51 18.05 5.24
CA ALA A 158 -9.79 18.17 4.54
C ALA A 158 -10.97 17.75 5.43
N LYS A 159 -10.77 16.74 6.28
CA LYS A 159 -11.73 16.31 7.31
C LYS A 159 -10.98 15.99 8.61
N PRO A 160 -10.97 16.88 9.62
CA PRO A 160 -10.15 16.72 10.82
C PRO A 160 -10.39 15.44 11.64
N ASP A 161 -11.59 14.84 11.56
CA ASP A 161 -11.89 13.55 12.21
C ASP A 161 -11.29 12.34 11.47
N LEU A 162 -10.75 12.52 10.26
CA LEU A 162 -10.15 11.47 9.44
C LEU A 162 -8.67 11.69 9.17
N THR A 163 -8.18 12.92 9.21
CA THR A 163 -6.76 13.22 8.92
C THR A 163 -6.30 14.44 9.70
N ASN A 164 -5.08 14.34 10.22
CA ASN A 164 -4.35 15.49 10.72
C ASN A 164 -3.81 16.32 9.54
N PRO A 165 -3.47 17.61 9.74
CA PRO A 165 -2.72 18.37 8.75
C PRO A 165 -1.32 17.76 8.58
N ILE A 166 -0.87 17.69 7.34
CA ILE A 166 0.39 17.04 6.98
C ILE A 166 1.29 18.08 6.33
N PRO A 167 2.28 18.64 7.05
CA PRO A 167 3.21 19.60 6.46
C PRO A 167 4.02 18.99 5.30
N GLU A 168 4.45 17.74 5.47
CA GLU A 168 5.14 16.94 4.46
C GLU A 168 4.91 15.46 4.75
N MET A 169 4.63 14.66 3.72
CA MET A 169 4.33 13.23 3.89
C MET A 169 5.53 12.47 4.45
N TYR A 170 6.72 12.76 3.93
CA TYR A 170 8.00 12.20 4.35
C TYR A 170 9.10 13.25 4.19
N ALA A 171 9.45 13.91 5.30
CA ALA A 171 10.48 14.95 5.28
C ALA A 171 11.89 14.34 5.19
N VAL A 172 12.74 14.91 4.34
CA VAL A 172 14.12 14.49 4.15
C VAL A 172 15.04 15.69 4.40
N SER A 173 16.10 15.48 5.20
CA SER A 173 17.06 16.54 5.53
C SER A 173 17.69 17.14 4.26
N GLY A 174 17.78 18.47 4.21
CA GLY A 174 18.31 19.19 3.05
C GLY A 174 17.29 19.39 1.92
N ASP A 175 16.02 19.02 2.15
CA ASP A 175 14.91 19.33 1.27
C ASP A 175 15.07 18.90 -0.21
N PRO A 176 15.64 17.70 -0.48
CA PRO A 176 15.87 17.27 -1.85
C PRO A 176 14.54 17.06 -2.61
N PRO A 177 14.53 17.17 -3.95
CA PRO A 177 13.35 16.91 -4.77
C PRO A 177 12.69 15.55 -4.46
N GLN A 178 11.36 15.54 -4.34
CA GLN A 178 10.53 14.33 -4.19
C GLN A 178 9.40 14.37 -5.21
N GLY A 179 9.45 13.43 -6.15
CA GLY A 179 8.55 13.36 -7.30
C GLY A 179 7.38 12.42 -7.10
N TRP A 180 6.61 12.19 -8.18
CA TRP A 180 5.45 11.29 -8.17
C TRP A 180 5.58 10.27 -9.29
N GLY A 181 5.52 8.99 -8.94
CA GLY A 181 5.50 7.88 -9.87
C GLY A 181 4.08 7.53 -10.30
N LEU A 182 3.91 6.40 -10.99
CA LEU A 182 2.57 5.88 -11.24
C LEU A 182 2.09 5.16 -9.97
N MET A 183 1.13 5.77 -9.26
CA MET A 183 0.45 5.32 -8.02
C MET A 183 1.07 5.75 -6.68
N PHE A 184 2.29 6.27 -6.65
CA PHE A 184 3.00 6.50 -5.38
C PHE A 184 3.94 7.71 -5.40
N MET A 185 4.30 8.18 -4.21
CA MET A 185 5.37 9.16 -4.04
C MET A 185 6.72 8.49 -4.24
N LEU A 186 7.66 9.22 -4.85
CA LEU A 186 9.07 8.84 -4.97
C LEU A 186 9.90 9.66 -3.98
N GLY A 187 10.34 9.00 -2.92
CA GLY A 187 11.17 9.63 -1.88
C GLY A 187 12.63 9.76 -2.32
N ASN A 188 13.39 10.61 -1.63
CA ASN A 188 14.80 10.87 -1.96
C ASN A 188 15.73 10.46 -0.82
N GLY A 189 15.67 9.18 -0.46
CA GLY A 189 16.40 8.62 0.68
C GLY A 189 15.75 9.01 2.02
N GLY A 190 16.54 9.00 3.09
CA GLY A 190 16.07 9.39 4.42
C GLY A 190 16.93 8.82 5.54
N ALA A 191 16.65 9.27 6.77
CA ALA A 191 17.38 8.84 7.96
C ALA A 191 17.23 7.35 8.29
N THR A 192 16.20 6.69 7.73
CA THR A 192 15.94 5.26 7.93
C THR A 192 16.85 4.36 7.10
N GLY A 193 17.58 4.90 6.11
CA GLY A 193 18.45 4.12 5.24
C GLY A 193 17.81 3.65 3.94
N ARG A 194 16.56 4.05 3.64
CA ARG A 194 15.95 3.84 2.32
C ARG A 194 16.75 4.55 1.21
N SER A 195 16.68 4.00 0.00
CA SER A 195 17.34 4.55 -1.18
C SER A 195 16.55 5.71 -1.81
N THR A 196 17.23 6.56 -2.57
CA THR A 196 16.58 7.49 -3.51
C THR A 196 15.71 6.72 -4.50
N GLY A 197 14.52 7.24 -4.79
CA GLY A 197 13.55 6.58 -5.66
C GLY A 197 12.74 5.46 -4.99
N THR A 198 12.85 5.29 -3.67
CA THR A 198 11.97 4.39 -2.92
C THR A 198 10.54 4.87 -3.04
N ALA A 199 9.68 4.02 -3.61
CA ALA A 199 8.25 4.26 -3.72
C ALA A 199 7.62 4.15 -2.33
N HIS A 200 6.67 5.03 -2.01
CA HIS A 200 5.87 4.90 -0.79
C HIS A 200 4.52 5.57 -0.95
N TRP A 201 3.54 5.04 -0.23
CA TRP A 201 2.23 5.66 -0.09
C TRP A 201 1.57 5.19 1.21
N ALA A 202 0.31 5.56 1.38
CA ALA A 202 -0.41 5.27 2.60
C ALA A 202 -1.90 5.00 2.36
N GLY A 203 -2.49 4.33 3.34
CA GLY A 203 -3.94 4.21 3.52
C GLY A 203 -4.39 4.99 4.74
N LEU A 204 -5.61 5.53 4.66
CA LEU A 204 -6.17 6.46 5.64
C LEU A 204 -6.08 5.98 7.11
N PRO A 205 -6.34 4.71 7.47
CA PRO A 205 -6.28 4.30 8.89
C PRO A 205 -4.84 4.03 9.35
N ASN A 206 -3.91 4.92 9.00
CA ASN A 206 -2.48 4.86 9.24
C ASN A 206 -1.87 3.52 8.77
N LEU A 207 -2.08 3.20 7.49
CA LEU A 207 -1.37 2.16 6.76
C LEU A 207 -0.23 2.80 6.00
N TRP A 208 1.01 2.37 6.18
CA TRP A 208 2.19 2.98 5.56
C TRP A 208 3.02 1.91 4.88
N TRP A 209 3.27 2.02 3.57
CA TRP A 209 4.09 1.05 2.85
C TRP A 209 5.22 1.74 2.08
N TRP A 210 6.29 0.99 1.82
CA TRP A 210 7.40 1.40 0.96
C TRP A 210 7.93 0.24 0.13
N ALA A 211 8.53 0.56 -1.03
CA ALA A 211 9.23 -0.38 -1.89
C ALA A 211 10.44 0.30 -2.55
N GLY A 212 11.63 -0.14 -2.15
CA GLY A 212 12.92 0.35 -2.66
C GLY A 212 13.58 -0.70 -3.54
N ARG A 213 13.67 -0.42 -4.85
CA ARG A 213 14.22 -1.37 -5.84
C ARG A 213 15.74 -1.53 -5.75
N GLU A 214 16.50 -0.48 -5.43
CA GLU A 214 17.97 -0.54 -5.36
C GLU A 214 18.46 -1.57 -4.34
N LYS A 215 17.84 -1.60 -3.16
CA LYS A 215 18.13 -2.55 -2.09
C LYS A 215 17.22 -3.79 -2.11
N GLY A 216 16.27 -3.86 -3.05
CA GLY A 216 15.29 -4.94 -3.18
C GLY A 216 14.43 -5.17 -1.94
N VAL A 217 14.06 -4.11 -1.23
CA VAL A 217 13.38 -4.19 0.08
C VAL A 217 12.11 -3.38 0.07
N ALA A 218 11.07 -3.94 0.65
CA ALA A 218 9.77 -3.31 0.83
C ALA A 218 9.20 -3.70 2.19
N GLY A 219 8.20 -2.97 2.64
CA GLY A 219 7.54 -3.24 3.91
C GLY A 219 6.26 -2.45 4.08
N MET A 220 5.53 -2.79 5.14
CA MET A 220 4.30 -2.10 5.51
C MET A 220 4.09 -2.11 7.02
N VAL A 221 3.61 -0.98 7.56
CA VAL A 221 3.03 -0.88 8.90
C VAL A 221 1.53 -0.68 8.75
N CYS A 222 0.75 -1.57 9.36
CA CYS A 222 -0.72 -1.56 9.29
C CYS A 222 -1.33 -1.29 10.66
N THR A 223 -2.20 -0.29 10.74
CA THR A 223 -3.06 -0.08 11.91
C THR A 223 -4.52 0.10 11.47
N GLN A 224 -5.41 0.28 12.43
CA GLN A 224 -6.81 0.68 12.21
C GLN A 224 -7.11 1.89 13.09
N ILE A 225 -6.30 2.95 12.95
CA ILE A 225 -6.33 4.13 13.82
C ILE A 225 -6.53 5.37 12.96
N LEU A 226 -7.47 6.22 13.36
CA LEU A 226 -7.71 7.57 12.84
C LEU A 226 -7.52 8.61 13.95
N PRO A 227 -7.25 9.89 13.64
CA PRO A 227 -7.03 10.43 12.29
C PRO A 227 -5.72 9.95 11.66
N PHE A 228 -5.67 9.98 10.32
CA PHE A 228 -4.46 9.74 9.52
C PHE A 228 -3.33 10.68 9.92
N LYS A 229 -2.07 10.25 9.72
CA LYS A 229 -0.86 10.93 10.19
C LYS A 229 -0.83 10.98 11.73
N ASP A 230 -1.09 9.84 12.35
CA ASP A 230 -0.98 9.64 13.81
C ASP A 230 0.48 9.63 14.24
N VAL A 231 0.86 10.46 15.22
CA VAL A 231 2.26 10.65 15.60
C VAL A 231 2.92 9.38 16.15
N ASN A 232 2.16 8.55 16.87
CA ASN A 232 2.67 7.31 17.43
C ASN A 232 2.87 6.25 16.34
N VAL A 233 1.94 6.17 15.39
CA VAL A 233 2.09 5.25 14.23
C VAL A 233 3.23 5.70 13.32
N LEU A 234 3.47 6.99 13.16
CA LEU A 234 4.64 7.50 12.42
C LEU A 234 5.95 7.12 13.09
N GLY A 235 6.03 7.25 14.42
CA GLY A 235 7.20 6.78 15.18
C GLY A 235 7.44 5.29 14.98
N LEU A 236 6.37 4.47 15.02
CA LEU A 236 6.44 3.04 14.73
C LEU A 236 6.93 2.77 13.30
N TRP A 237 6.40 3.48 12.30
CA TRP A 237 6.82 3.32 10.91
C TRP A 237 8.30 3.61 10.71
N VAL A 238 8.79 4.74 11.24
CA VAL A 238 10.21 5.11 11.16
C VAL A 238 11.08 4.08 11.89
N ALA A 239 10.66 3.60 13.06
CA ALA A 239 11.39 2.59 13.82
C ALA A 239 11.49 1.27 13.04
N VAL A 240 10.37 0.73 12.55
CA VAL A 240 10.34 -0.52 11.78
C VAL A 240 11.20 -0.40 10.53
N GLU A 241 11.05 0.68 9.77
CA GLU A 241 11.85 0.87 8.56
C GLU A 241 13.35 0.95 8.87
N SER A 242 13.72 1.70 9.92
CA SER A 242 15.12 1.82 10.33
C SER A 242 15.71 0.47 10.73
N GLU A 243 14.99 -0.35 11.48
CA GLU A 243 15.47 -1.67 11.88
C GLU A 243 15.60 -2.62 10.67
N VAL A 244 14.67 -2.57 9.72
CA VAL A 244 14.77 -3.34 8.47
C VAL A 244 16.06 -2.97 7.72
N TYR A 245 16.35 -1.67 7.55
CA TYR A 245 17.56 -1.25 6.83
C TYR A 245 18.85 -1.47 7.60
N LYS A 246 18.86 -1.33 8.93
CA LYS A 246 20.02 -1.70 9.77
C LYS A 246 20.35 -3.17 9.64
N ALA A 247 19.34 -4.03 9.63
CA ALA A 247 19.53 -5.47 9.54
C ALA A 247 20.11 -5.92 8.19
N LEU A 248 19.87 -5.16 7.10
CA LEU A 248 20.43 -5.45 5.77
C LEU A 248 21.94 -5.19 5.64
N GLY A 249 22.49 -4.26 6.44
CA GLY A 249 23.88 -3.81 6.34
C GLY A 249 24.20 -3.04 5.05
N ASP A 250 25.40 -2.44 4.99
CA ASP A 250 25.82 -1.58 3.86
C ASP A 250 26.16 -2.33 2.56
N GLY A 251 26.19 -3.67 2.59
CA GLY A 251 26.66 -4.52 1.49
C GLY A 251 25.59 -5.00 0.49
N SER A 252 24.30 -4.70 0.69
CA SER A 252 23.21 -5.35 -0.03
C SER A 252 22.77 -4.67 -1.34
N ARG A 253 23.69 -4.08 -2.10
CA ARG A 253 23.36 -3.59 -3.45
C ARG A 253 23.08 -4.79 -4.36
N ILE A 254 21.84 -4.89 -4.86
CA ILE A 254 21.51 -5.91 -5.85
C ILE A 254 22.10 -5.45 -7.19
N THR A 255 23.20 -6.08 -7.61
CA THR A 255 23.64 -5.98 -9.01
C THR A 255 22.61 -6.69 -9.88
N THR A 256 21.83 -5.89 -10.62
CA THR A 256 20.90 -6.34 -11.67
C THR A 256 21.63 -7.00 -12.81
#